data_AF-A0AA88L4G7-F1
#
_entry.id   AF-A0AA88L4G7-F1
#
_cell.length_a   1.000
_cell.length_b   1.000
_cell.length_c   1.000
_cell.angle_alpha   90.00
_cell.angle_beta   90.00
_cell.angle_gamma   90.00
#
_symmetry.space_group_name_H-M   'P 1'
#
loop_
_entity.id
_entity.type
_entity.pdbx_description
1 polymer ?
#
loop_
_entity_poly.entity_id
_entity_poly.type
_entity_poly.pdbx_seq_one_letter_code
_entity_poly.pdbx_strand_id
1 'polypeptide(L)'
;MAWRFKPSKYKNAAPKAAKSEEWIKDVSVETYQINGSPITCSAKFMAFNVDAGGTISVLPLDYKGRVPKLHPHIFAHADVVTAMGFSPFDDGLLATGSHDSLHSLDDPDVKAAK
;
A
#
# COMPACT_ATOMS: atom_id res chain seq x y z
N MET A 1 -30.36 39.51 -0.97
CA MET A 1 -29.11 38.85 -0.51
C MET A 1 -28.96 37.55 -1.27
N ALA A 2 -27.96 37.45 -2.15
CA ALA A 2 -27.82 36.33 -3.07
C ALA A 2 -27.14 35.13 -2.39
N TRP A 3 -27.84 33.99 -2.37
CA TRP A 3 -27.29 32.70 -1.95
C TRP A 3 -26.21 32.27 -2.95
N ARG A 4 -24.94 32.25 -2.54
CA ARG A 4 -23.80 31.84 -3.38
C ARG A 4 -23.26 30.47 -2.97
N PHE A 5 -24.12 29.51 -2.67
CA PHE A 5 -23.68 28.12 -2.57
C PHE A 5 -23.66 27.51 -3.98
N LYS A 6 -22.47 27.41 -4.58
CA LYS A 6 -22.29 26.60 -5.79
C LYS A 6 -22.61 25.16 -5.41
N PRO A 7 -23.62 24.51 -6.01
CA PRO A 7 -23.93 23.12 -5.70
C PRO A 7 -22.70 22.26 -5.99
N SER A 8 -22.25 21.49 -4.98
CA SER A 8 -21.15 20.54 -5.15
C SER A 8 -21.48 19.57 -6.29
N LYS A 9 -20.55 19.41 -7.22
CA LYS A 9 -20.64 18.46 -8.35
C LYS A 9 -20.62 17.00 -7.87
N TYR A 10 -20.22 16.77 -6.63
CA TYR A 10 -20.03 15.44 -6.03
C TYR A 10 -21.19 15.01 -5.13
N LYS A 11 -22.33 15.73 -5.15
CA LYS A 11 -23.50 15.38 -4.33
C LYS A 11 -24.06 13.97 -4.59
N ASN A 12 -23.77 13.39 -5.76
CA ASN A 12 -24.19 12.05 -6.15
C ASN A 12 -23.01 11.07 -6.27
N ALA A 13 -21.83 11.40 -5.73
CA ALA A 13 -20.69 10.49 -5.74
C ALA A 13 -21.01 9.31 -4.80
N ALA A 14 -21.22 8.12 -5.36
CA ALA A 14 -21.45 6.90 -4.63
C ALA A 14 -20.26 5.94 -4.82
N PRO A 15 -19.76 5.29 -3.76
CA PRO A 15 -18.72 4.28 -3.89
C PRO A 15 -19.29 3.09 -4.65
N LYS A 16 -18.58 2.65 -5.68
CA LYS A 16 -18.88 1.40 -6.37
C LYS A 16 -17.89 0.34 -5.87
N ALA A 17 -18.39 -0.62 -5.11
CA ALA A 17 -17.57 -1.76 -4.71
C ALA A 17 -17.11 -2.54 -5.95
N ALA A 18 -15.83 -2.91 -5.97
CA ALA A 18 -15.29 -3.78 -7.02
C ALA A 18 -15.95 -5.15 -6.96
N LYS A 19 -16.03 -5.83 -8.12
CA LYS A 19 -16.55 -7.21 -8.18
C LYS A 19 -15.65 -8.15 -7.38
N SER A 20 -16.22 -9.20 -6.81
CA SER A 20 -15.49 -10.18 -5.98
C SER A 20 -14.37 -10.94 -6.73
N GLU A 21 -14.39 -10.91 -8.07
CA GLU A 21 -13.35 -11.43 -8.97
C GLU A 21 -12.12 -10.52 -9.06
N GLU A 22 -12.31 -9.21 -8.86
CA GLU A 22 -11.24 -8.21 -8.84
C GLU A 22 -10.59 -8.08 -7.45
N TRP A 23 -11.10 -8.81 -6.45
CA TRP A 23 -10.56 -8.77 -5.11
C TRP A 23 -9.28 -9.59 -5.03
N ILE A 24 -8.31 -9.03 -4.31
CA ILE A 24 -7.08 -9.72 -3.94
C ILE A 24 -7.39 -10.53 -2.67
N LYS A 25 -7.23 -11.84 -2.75
CA LYS A 25 -7.58 -12.80 -1.68
C LYS A 25 -6.30 -13.41 -1.09
N ASP A 26 -6.37 -13.86 0.16
CA ASP A 26 -5.28 -14.52 0.87
C ASP A 26 -4.10 -13.58 1.18
N VAL A 27 -4.40 -12.32 1.50
CA VAL A 27 -3.41 -11.32 1.95
C VAL A 27 -3.28 -11.42 3.47
N SER A 28 -2.08 -11.74 3.95
CA SER A 28 -1.74 -11.61 5.37
C SER A 28 -1.27 -10.18 5.59
N VAL A 29 -2.13 -9.35 6.19
CA VAL A 29 -1.80 -7.96 6.55
C VAL A 29 -1.61 -7.88 8.05
N GLU A 30 -0.48 -7.32 8.47
CA GLU A 30 -0.21 -7.07 9.89
C GLU A 30 -1.24 -6.05 10.44
N THR A 31 -1.86 -6.38 11.58
CA THR A 31 -2.92 -5.56 12.22
C THR A 31 -2.36 -4.80 13.44
N TYR A 32 -1.09 -4.44 13.42
CA TYR A 32 -0.51 -3.62 14.47
C TYR A 32 -1.19 -2.24 14.49
N GLN A 33 -1.42 -1.67 15.67
CA GLN A 33 -2.04 -0.35 15.84
C GLN A 33 -1.06 0.74 15.41
N ILE A 34 -0.92 0.91 14.11
CA ILE A 34 -0.16 2.00 13.50
C ILE A 34 -1.10 3.18 13.25
N ASN A 35 -0.63 4.40 13.48
CA ASN A 35 -1.40 5.61 13.19
C ASN A 35 -1.56 5.86 11.66
N GLY A 36 -0.95 5.02 10.82
CA GLY A 36 -0.97 5.09 9.37
C GLY A 36 -1.81 4.00 8.70
N SER A 37 -1.95 4.09 7.38
CA SER A 37 -2.60 3.03 6.59
C SER A 37 -1.63 1.84 6.40
N PRO A 38 -2.05 0.59 6.71
CA PRO A 38 -1.20 -0.60 6.54
C PRO A 38 -1.04 -1.01 5.06
N ILE A 39 -1.75 -0.34 4.16
CA ILE A 39 -1.76 -0.58 2.72
C ILE A 39 -1.57 0.78 2.04
N THR A 40 -0.66 0.83 1.07
CA THR A 40 -0.41 2.00 0.23
C THR A 40 -0.34 1.57 -1.25
N CYS A 41 -0.68 2.47 -2.15
CA CYS A 41 -0.63 2.19 -3.58
C CYS A 41 -0.09 3.37 -4.37
N SER A 42 0.56 3.04 -5.48
CA SER A 42 1.04 3.93 -6.52
C SER A 42 0.26 3.67 -7.81
N ALA A 43 0.62 4.32 -8.91
CA ALA A 43 0.01 4.12 -10.22
C ALA A 43 0.25 2.71 -10.78
N LYS A 44 1.31 2.02 -10.33
CA LYS A 44 1.71 0.68 -10.84
C LYS A 44 1.76 -0.42 -9.79
N PHE A 45 2.07 -0.07 -8.54
CA PHE A 45 2.32 -1.04 -7.47
C PHE A 45 1.45 -0.78 -6.25
N MET A 46 1.16 -1.83 -5.50
CA MET A 46 0.49 -1.80 -4.22
C MET A 46 1.43 -2.45 -3.20
N ALA A 47 1.64 -1.79 -2.07
CA ALA A 47 2.45 -2.29 -0.96
C ALA A 47 1.58 -2.47 0.29
N PHE A 48 1.81 -3.56 1.03
CA PHE A 48 1.12 -3.86 2.28
C PHE A 48 2.08 -4.52 3.27
N ASN A 49 1.86 -4.28 4.56
CA ASN A 49 2.69 -4.86 5.61
C ASN A 49 2.30 -6.32 5.87
N VAL A 50 3.28 -7.22 5.95
CA VAL A 50 3.08 -8.64 6.26
C VAL A 50 3.37 -8.89 7.74
N ASP A 51 2.69 -9.88 8.33
CA ASP A 51 2.76 -10.30 9.74
C ASP A 51 4.14 -10.83 10.22
N ALA A 52 5.24 -10.38 9.60
CA ALA A 52 6.61 -10.78 9.86
C ALA A 52 7.49 -9.55 10.18
N GLY A 53 7.04 -8.72 11.13
CA GLY A 53 7.83 -7.71 11.86
C GLY A 53 8.85 -6.95 11.02
N GLY A 54 8.39 -6.04 10.15
CA GLY A 54 9.27 -5.22 9.31
C GLY A 54 9.34 -5.65 7.83
N THR A 55 8.51 -6.62 7.43
CA THR A 55 8.45 -7.15 6.06
C THR A 55 7.29 -6.55 5.29
N ILE A 56 7.57 -6.02 4.10
CA ILE A 56 6.57 -5.39 3.23
C ILE A 56 6.41 -6.22 1.97
N SER A 57 5.18 -6.54 1.61
CA SER A 57 4.88 -7.17 0.33
C SER A 57 4.49 -6.15 -0.72
N VAL A 58 4.98 -6.36 -1.94
CA VAL A 58 4.63 -5.53 -3.10
C VAL A 58 3.96 -6.39 -4.16
N LEU A 59 2.86 -5.90 -4.71
CA LEU A 59 2.14 -6.51 -5.82
C LEU A 59 1.87 -5.47 -6.92
N PRO A 60 1.85 -5.86 -8.20
CA PRO A 60 1.41 -4.98 -9.26
C PRO A 60 -0.09 -4.70 -9.13
N LEU A 61 -0.54 -3.50 -9.51
CA LEU A 61 -1.94 -3.06 -9.38
C LEU A 61 -2.91 -3.86 -10.28
N ASP A 62 -2.39 -4.49 -11.35
CA ASP A 62 -3.18 -5.35 -12.23
C ASP A 62 -3.38 -6.76 -11.66
N TYR A 63 -2.76 -7.08 -10.53
CA TYR A 63 -2.90 -8.37 -9.88
C TYR A 63 -4.31 -8.56 -9.32
N LYS A 64 -4.98 -9.64 -9.72
CA LYS A 64 -6.33 -9.99 -9.29
C LYS A 64 -6.39 -11.47 -8.90
N GLY A 65 -7.15 -11.79 -7.86
CA GLY A 65 -7.30 -13.16 -7.38
C GLY A 65 -6.44 -13.48 -6.16
N ARG A 66 -6.08 -14.75 -6.00
CA ARG A 66 -5.38 -15.25 -4.80
C ARG A 66 -3.90 -14.92 -4.85
N VAL A 67 -3.36 -14.24 -3.85
CA VAL A 67 -1.91 -13.98 -3.79
C VAL A 67 -1.14 -15.29 -3.62
N PRO A 68 -0.10 -15.57 -4.42
CA PRO A 68 0.71 -16.76 -4.24
C PRO A 68 1.48 -16.66 -2.93
N LYS A 69 1.74 -17.81 -2.28
CA LYS A 69 2.56 -17.86 -1.06
C LYS A 69 3.99 -17.36 -1.28
N LEU A 70 4.46 -17.43 -2.53
CA LEU A 70 5.74 -16.89 -2.97
C LEU A 70 5.47 -15.62 -3.79
N HIS A 71 5.45 -14.48 -3.11
CA HIS A 71 5.38 -13.15 -3.74
C HIS A 71 6.57 -12.31 -3.24
N PRO A 72 6.97 -11.25 -3.98
CA PRO A 72 8.14 -10.48 -3.60
C PRO A 72 7.90 -9.76 -2.27
N HIS A 73 8.77 -10.06 -1.31
CA HIS A 73 8.81 -9.46 0.01
C HIS A 73 10.06 -8.58 0.11
N ILE A 74 9.87 -7.36 0.59
CA ILE A 74 10.92 -6.42 0.92
C ILE A 74 11.11 -6.50 2.44
N PHE A 75 12.24 -7.08 2.85
CA PHE A 75 12.73 -6.96 4.22
C PHE A 75 13.37 -5.58 4.36
N ALA A 76 12.62 -4.65 4.95
CA ALA A 76 13.03 -3.26 5.11
C ALA A 76 13.53 -2.99 6.55
N HIS A 77 12.87 -3.58 7.56
CA HIS A 77 13.11 -3.29 8.97
C HIS A 77 13.22 -4.57 9.82
N ALA A 78 13.76 -4.43 11.03
CA ALA A 78 13.81 -5.50 12.02
C ALA A 78 12.58 -5.49 12.95
N ASP A 79 11.92 -4.34 13.06
CA ASP A 79 10.68 -4.12 13.81
C ASP A 79 9.55 -3.58 12.90
N VAL A 80 8.34 -3.54 13.46
CA VAL A 80 7.07 -3.24 12.78
C VAL A 80 7.13 -1.95 11.96
N VAL A 81 6.69 -2.04 10.70
CA VAL A 81 6.57 -0.89 9.81
C VAL A 81 5.38 -0.04 10.23
N THR A 82 5.67 1.20 10.64
CA THR A 82 4.67 2.15 11.12
C THR A 82 4.09 3.02 10.01
N ALA A 83 4.88 3.28 8.97
CA ALA A 83 4.49 4.13 7.85
C ALA A 83 5.09 3.62 6.55
N MET A 84 4.30 3.66 5.49
CA MET A 84 4.73 3.36 4.12
C MET A 84 4.12 4.39 3.18
N GLY A 85 4.90 4.88 2.22
CA GLY A 85 4.43 5.83 1.23
C GLY A 85 5.21 5.70 -0.07
N PHE A 86 4.51 5.61 -1.18
CA PHE A 86 5.13 5.73 -2.50
C PHE A 86 5.47 7.18 -2.81
N SER A 87 6.57 7.39 -3.55
CA SER A 87 6.92 8.69 -4.09
C SER A 87 5.89 9.12 -5.15
N PRO A 88 5.40 10.38 -5.14
CA PRO A 88 4.50 10.88 -6.17
C PRO A 88 5.19 11.14 -7.52
N PHE A 89 6.53 11.13 -7.55
CA PHE A 89 7.32 11.40 -8.76
C PHE A 89 7.85 10.13 -9.41
N ASP A 90 7.97 9.05 -8.63
CA ASP A 90 8.55 7.79 -9.10
C ASP A 90 7.75 6.62 -8.51
N ASP A 91 7.15 5.84 -9.40
CA ASP A 91 6.38 4.65 -9.03
C ASP A 91 7.27 3.56 -8.40
N GLY A 92 8.57 3.62 -8.65
CA GLY A 92 9.58 2.68 -8.14
C GLY A 92 10.24 3.13 -6.83
N LEU A 93 9.75 4.17 -6.15
CA LEU A 93 10.32 4.57 -4.87
C LEU A 93 9.31 4.38 -3.74
N LEU A 94 9.64 3.49 -2.80
CA LEU A 94 8.86 3.27 -1.59
C LEU A 94 9.64 3.75 -0.37
N ALA A 95 9.08 4.74 0.32
CA ALA A 95 9.56 5.20 1.61
C ALA A 95 8.89 4.39 2.71
N THR A 96 9.70 3.85 3.63
CA THR A 96 9.21 3.02 4.74
C THR A 96 9.82 3.52 6.05
N GLY A 97 9.02 3.52 7.11
CA GLY A 97 9.43 3.96 8.44
C GLY A 97 8.98 2.96 9.50
N SER A 98 9.92 2.52 10.32
CA SER A 98 9.69 1.58 11.43
C SER A 98 9.96 2.24 12.78
N HIS A 99 9.51 1.59 13.86
CA HIS A 99 9.79 1.99 15.24
C HIS A 99 11.29 1.98 15.58
N ASP A 100 12.10 1.24 14.83
CA ASP A 100 13.57 1.13 14.98
C ASP A 100 14.35 2.42 14.68
N SER A 101 13.68 3.55 14.41
CA SER A 101 14.30 4.84 14.06
C SER A 101 15.19 4.79 12.81
N LEU A 102 15.09 3.74 12.00
CA LEU A 102 15.73 3.58 10.70
C LEU A 102 14.73 3.90 9.59
N HIS A 103 15.05 4.90 8.78
CA HIS A 103 14.31 5.21 7.55
C HIS A 103 15.07 4.60 6.38
N SER A 104 14.48 3.63 5.68
CA SER A 104 15.05 3.05 4.46
C SER A 104 14.28 3.55 3.23
N LEU A 105 15.03 3.94 2.20
CA LEU A 105 14.51 4.11 0.85
C LEU A 105 14.79 2.80 0.12
N ASP A 106 13.74 2.06 -0.22
CA ASP A 106 13.85 0.77 -0.90
C ASP A 106 13.30 0.89 -2.33
N ASP A 107 14.14 0.56 -3.31
CA ASP A 107 13.72 0.38 -4.70
C ASP A 107 13.11 -1.05 -4.85
N PRO A 108 11.81 -1.19 -5.15
CA PRO A 108 11.15 -2.48 -5.29
C PRO A 108 11.65 -3.25 -6.52
N ASP A 109 12.19 -2.57 -7.53
CA ASP A 109 12.74 -3.20 -8.74
C ASP A 109 14.08 -3.92 -8.50
N VAL A 110 14.87 -3.49 -7.51
CA VAL A 110 16.22 -4.05 -7.28
C VAL A 110 16.19 -5.32 -6.43
N LYS A 111 15.19 -5.49 -5.55
CA LYS A 111 15.07 -6.69 -4.69
C LYS A 111 14.19 -7.80 -5.26
N ALA A 112 13.38 -7.54 -6.30
CA ALA A 112 12.60 -8.58 -6.97
C ALA A 112 13.46 -9.58 -7.79
N ALA A 113 14.76 -9.31 -7.95
CA ALA A 113 15.68 -10.09 -8.77
C ALA A 113 16.60 -11.05 -7.98
N LYS A 114 16.30 -11.37 -6.72
CA LYS A 114 17.09 -12.33 -5.93
C LYS A 114 16.26 -13.35 -5.19
#